data_AF-A0A834VTF2-F1
#
_entry.id   AF-A0A834VTF2-F1
#
_cell.length_a   1.000
_cell.length_b   1.000
_cell.length_c   1.000
_cell.angle_alpha   90.00
_cell.angle_beta   90.00
_cell.angle_gamma   90.00
#
_symmetry.space_group_name_H-M   'P 1'
#
loop_
_entity.id
_entity.type
_entity.pdbx_description
1 polymer ?
#
loop_
_entity_poly.entity_id
_entity_poly.type
_entity_poly.pdbx_seq_one_letter_code
_entity_poly.pdbx_strand_id
1 'polypeptide(L)'
;MWQERSNAAVDVADTVTPPQKKPRLGLSSSRSAFLQSSIQTNLRQVEAGLREDEHEIWKRQPALAKEDRLSFNPLLYWESVAGQFLLLSKFAINILTIPAAAADCERTFSELGDMLGTRRLHMKPELVAALRSLKS
;
A
#
# COMPACT_ATOMS: atom_id res chain seq x y z
N MET A 1 74.46 -14.03 30.10
CA MET A 1 75.28 -14.27 28.88
C MET A 1 74.93 -13.20 27.88
N TRP A 2 75.81 -12.21 27.75
CA TRP A 2 75.86 -11.33 26.59
C TRP A 2 76.33 -12.16 25.39
N GLN A 3 75.64 -12.07 24.26
CA GLN A 3 76.15 -12.13 22.87
C GLN A 3 74.99 -12.53 21.94
N GLU A 4 74.50 -11.61 21.13
CA GLU A 4 75.04 -11.36 19.79
C GLU A 4 74.58 -12.47 18.82
N ARG A 5 73.43 -12.23 18.21
CA ARG A 5 73.18 -12.68 16.84
C ARG A 5 72.77 -11.47 16.02
N SER A 6 73.82 -10.80 15.59
CA SER A 6 73.85 -9.95 14.43
C SER A 6 73.45 -10.74 13.17
N ASN A 7 72.94 -9.99 12.20
CA ASN A 7 72.89 -10.29 10.76
C ASN A 7 71.71 -11.13 10.25
N ALA A 8 70.69 -10.43 9.75
CA ALA A 8 70.40 -10.42 8.32
C ALA A 8 69.46 -9.25 7.99
N ALA A 9 69.99 -8.27 7.26
CA ALA A 9 69.20 -7.22 6.63
C ALA A 9 68.30 -7.84 5.55
N VAL A 10 67.01 -7.54 5.59
CA VAL A 10 66.22 -7.37 4.37
C VAL A 10 65.39 -6.11 4.58
N ASP A 11 65.86 -5.07 3.91
CA ASP A 11 65.19 -3.81 3.67
C ASP A 11 63.89 -4.11 2.90
N VAL A 12 62.75 -4.09 3.58
CA VAL A 12 61.43 -4.08 2.93
C VAL A 12 60.86 -2.70 3.16
N ALA A 13 61.01 -1.87 2.14
CA ALA A 13 60.34 -0.59 2.01
C ALA A 13 58.81 -0.81 2.02
N ASP A 14 58.22 -0.78 3.23
CA ASP A 14 56.78 -0.71 3.41
C ASP A 14 56.29 0.66 2.93
N THR A 15 55.91 0.72 1.66
CA THR A 15 55.18 1.84 1.07
C THR A 15 53.76 1.84 1.64
N VAL A 16 53.60 2.35 2.86
CA VAL A 16 52.28 2.59 3.46
C VAL A 16 51.58 3.69 2.67
N THR A 17 50.75 3.27 1.72
CA THR A 17 49.87 4.17 0.96
C THR A 17 48.75 4.62 1.90
N PRO A 18 48.51 5.93 2.12
CA PRO A 18 47.47 6.39 3.04
C PRO A 18 46.08 6.01 2.49
N PRO A 19 45.12 5.64 3.36
CA PRO A 19 43.78 5.23 2.92
C PRO A 19 43.09 6.38 2.20
N GLN A 20 42.74 6.15 0.94
CA GLN A 20 41.97 7.08 0.13
C GLN A 20 40.63 7.35 0.83
N LYS A 21 40.38 8.62 1.19
CA LYS A 21 39.09 9.05 1.73
C LYS A 21 38.04 8.81 0.65
N LYS A 22 37.09 7.90 0.92
CA LYS A 22 35.90 7.72 0.09
C LYS A 22 35.25 9.10 -0.09
N PRO A 23 34.95 9.54 -1.33
CA PRO A 23 34.22 10.78 -1.54
C PRO A 23 32.87 10.61 -0.85
N ARG A 24 32.60 11.42 0.17
CA ARG A 24 31.25 11.51 0.72
C ARG A 24 30.40 12.08 -0.41
N LEU A 25 29.47 11.27 -0.93
CA LEU A 25 28.44 11.72 -1.86
C LEU A 25 27.89 13.05 -1.35
N GLY A 26 28.24 14.12 -2.07
CA GLY A 26 27.81 15.45 -1.75
C GLY A 26 26.32 15.54 -2.03
N LEU A 27 25.52 15.43 -0.98
CA LEU A 27 24.20 16.05 -0.95
C LEU A 27 24.01 16.69 0.43
N SER A 28 24.91 17.60 0.80
CA SER A 28 24.63 18.54 1.88
C SER A 28 23.63 19.55 1.34
N SER A 29 22.36 19.15 1.24
CA SER A 29 21.26 20.11 1.22
C SER A 29 21.45 21.01 2.43
N SER A 30 21.80 22.28 2.18
CA SER A 30 21.99 23.26 3.25
C SER A 30 20.80 23.21 4.22
N ARG A 31 21.00 23.55 5.49
CA ARG A 31 19.89 23.71 6.46
C ARG A 31 18.76 24.59 5.88
N SER A 32 19.13 25.60 5.08
CA SER A 32 18.18 26.44 4.35
C SER A 32 17.36 25.69 3.29
N ALA A 33 17.96 24.76 2.54
CA ALA A 33 17.28 23.98 1.51
C ALA A 33 16.32 22.95 2.12
N PHE A 34 16.66 22.36 3.27
CA PHE A 34 15.72 21.52 4.03
C PHE A 34 14.51 22.30 4.54
N LEU A 35 14.73 23.51 5.10
CA LEU A 35 13.64 24.38 5.55
C LEU A 35 12.75 24.83 4.39
N GLN A 36 13.34 25.21 3.26
CA GLN A 36 12.59 25.57 2.05
C GLN A 36 11.76 24.40 1.52
N SER A 37 12.34 23.19 1.48
CA SER A 37 11.60 21.98 1.10
C SER A 37 10.41 21.73 2.03
N SER A 38 10.63 21.86 3.34
CA SER A 38 9.57 21.66 4.35
C SER A 38 8.46 22.72 4.23
N ILE A 39 8.82 23.98 3.97
CA ILE A 39 7.84 25.05 3.73
C ILE A 39 7.02 24.76 2.47
N GLN A 40 7.68 24.33 1.39
CA GLN A 40 7.01 24.01 0.13
C GLN A 40 6.04 22.83 0.27
N THR A 41 6.42 21.79 1.02
CA THR A 41 5.53 20.63 1.26
C THR A 41 4.32 21.02 2.11
N ASN A 42 4.51 21.84 3.15
CA ASN A 42 3.41 22.32 3.97
C ASN A 42 2.48 23.23 3.17
N LEU A 43 3.00 24.14 2.35
CA LEU A 43 2.19 24.97 1.46
C LEU A 43 1.34 24.12 0.51
N ARG A 44 1.91 23.07 -0.09
CA ARG A 44 1.16 22.13 -0.94
C ARG A 44 0.07 21.38 -0.18
N GLN A 45 0.33 20.98 1.07
CA GLN A 45 -0.68 20.35 1.93
C GLN A 45 -1.79 21.33 2.32
N VAL A 46 -1.46 22.58 2.61
CA VAL A 46 -2.43 23.63 2.91
C VAL A 46 -3.26 23.95 1.66
N GLU A 47 -2.63 24.11 0.49
CA GLU A 47 -3.35 24.26 -0.79
C GLU A 47 -4.26 23.06 -1.09
N ALA A 48 -3.80 21.84 -0.81
CA ALA A 48 -4.64 20.65 -0.95
C ALA A 48 -5.82 20.65 0.05
N GLY A 49 -5.62 21.15 1.27
CA GLY A 49 -6.68 21.33 2.27
C GLY A 49 -7.62 22.50 1.99
N LEU A 50 -7.19 23.47 1.18
CA LEU A 50 -8.01 24.58 0.69
C LEU A 50 -8.85 24.20 -0.54
N ARG A 51 -8.53 23.08 -1.21
CA ARG A 51 -9.42 22.55 -2.25
C ARG A 51 -10.74 22.17 -1.61
N GLU A 52 -11.84 22.56 -2.25
CA GLU A 52 -13.17 22.15 -1.82
C GLU A 52 -13.25 20.61 -1.78
N ASP A 53 -13.87 20.10 -0.72
CA ASP A 53 -14.07 18.66 -0.53
C ASP A 53 -14.88 18.06 -1.68
N GLU A 54 -14.41 16.94 -2.24
CA GLU A 54 -15.05 16.23 -3.35
C GLU A 54 -16.53 15.94 -3.05
N HIS A 55 -16.83 15.60 -1.80
CA HIS A 55 -18.19 15.33 -1.34
C HIS A 55 -19.08 16.58 -1.35
N GLU A 56 -18.56 17.74 -0.96
CA GLU A 56 -19.33 19.00 -1.02
C GLU A 56 -19.61 19.41 -2.46
N ILE A 57 -18.67 19.18 -3.38
CA ILE A 57 -18.87 19.42 -4.81
C ILE A 57 -19.93 18.46 -5.36
N TRP A 58 -19.84 17.17 -5.05
CA TRP A 58 -20.77 16.15 -5.51
C TRP A 58 -22.21 16.41 -5.05
N LYS A 59 -22.42 16.82 -3.79
CA LYS A 59 -23.77 17.15 -3.27
C LYS A 59 -24.48 18.27 -4.02
N ARG A 60 -23.73 19.16 -4.69
CA ARG A 60 -24.29 20.25 -5.50
C ARG A 60 -24.68 19.80 -6.90
N GLN A 61 -24.25 18.61 -7.33
CA GLN A 61 -24.63 18.08 -8.63
C GLN A 61 -26.14 17.79 -8.67
N PRO A 62 -26.79 17.98 -9.83
CA PRO A 62 -28.19 17.63 -9.98
C PRO A 62 -28.39 16.13 -9.75
N ALA A 63 -29.48 15.78 -9.06
CA ALA A 63 -29.86 14.39 -8.89
C ALA A 63 -30.15 13.74 -10.25
N LEU A 64 -29.76 12.47 -10.39
CA LEU A 64 -30.12 11.67 -11.55
C LEU A 64 -31.65 11.54 -11.66
N ALA A 65 -32.15 11.49 -12.90
CA ALA A 65 -33.55 11.16 -13.14
C ALA A 65 -33.83 9.74 -12.62
N LYS A 66 -35.05 9.52 -12.08
CA LYS A 66 -35.42 8.21 -11.51
C LYS A 66 -35.39 7.09 -12.55
N GLU A 67 -35.62 7.45 -13.81
CA GLU A 67 -35.71 6.54 -14.94
C GLU A 67 -34.33 6.22 -15.56
N ASP A 68 -33.26 6.89 -15.10
CA ASP A 68 -31.92 6.68 -15.64
C ASP A 68 -31.34 5.33 -15.20
N ARG A 69 -30.61 4.65 -16.09
CA ARG A 69 -29.94 3.38 -15.81
C ARG A 69 -28.95 3.49 -14.66
N LEU A 70 -28.31 4.65 -14.51
CA LEU A 70 -27.36 4.93 -13.44
C LEU A 70 -28.05 5.07 -12.07
N SER A 71 -29.35 5.39 -12.03
CA SER A 71 -30.12 5.45 -10.79
C SER A 71 -30.36 4.04 -10.20
N PHE A 72 -30.56 3.06 -11.08
CA PHE A 72 -30.81 1.66 -10.71
C PHE A 72 -29.54 0.90 -10.35
N ASN A 73 -28.37 1.36 -10.80
CA ASN A 73 -27.09 0.73 -10.52
C ASN A 73 -26.09 1.76 -9.97
N PRO A 74 -26.02 1.93 -8.64
CA PRO A 74 -25.14 2.92 -8.03
C PRO A 74 -23.65 2.59 -8.23
N LEU A 75 -23.26 1.32 -8.43
CA LEU A 75 -21.87 0.97 -8.74
C LEU A 75 -21.46 1.51 -10.12
N LEU A 76 -22.31 1.35 -11.13
CA LEU A 76 -22.05 1.91 -12.47
C LEU A 76 -22.01 3.44 -12.46
N TYR A 77 -22.85 4.07 -11.63
CA TYR A 77 -22.79 5.51 -11.42
C TYR A 77 -21.41 5.94 -10.89
N TRP A 78 -20.95 5.35 -9.79
CA TRP A 78 -19.67 5.71 -9.19
C TRP A 78 -18.46 5.36 -10.06
N GLU A 79 -18.54 4.31 -10.88
CA GLU A 79 -17.53 4.03 -11.91
C GLU A 79 -17.49 5.13 -12.98
N SER A 80 -18.65 5.62 -13.42
CA SER A 80 -18.74 6.66 -14.46
C SER A 80 -18.18 8.01 -14.02
N VAL A 81 -18.26 8.33 -12.73
CA VAL A 81 -17.75 9.59 -12.15
C VAL A 81 -16.39 9.45 -11.46
N ALA A 82 -15.78 8.27 -11.50
CA ALA A 82 -14.50 7.99 -10.84
C ALA A 82 -13.37 8.93 -11.28
N GLY A 83 -13.35 9.35 -12.55
CA GLY A 83 -12.36 10.31 -13.05
C GLY A 83 -12.54 11.75 -12.51
N GLN A 84 -13.75 12.09 -12.07
CA GLN A 84 -14.09 13.42 -11.51
C GLN A 84 -13.92 13.44 -9.99
N PHE A 85 -14.25 12.34 -9.32
CA PHE A 85 -14.17 12.21 -7.86
C PHE A 85 -13.38 10.97 -7.49
N LEU A 86 -12.05 11.07 -7.48
CA LEU A 86 -11.16 9.92 -7.33
C LEU A 86 -11.30 9.26 -5.95
N LEU A 87 -11.32 10.06 -4.89
CA LEU A 87 -11.36 9.55 -3.53
C LEU A 87 -12.79 9.16 -3.15
N LEU A 88 -13.76 10.01 -3.47
CA LEU A 88 -15.15 9.77 -3.13
C LEU A 88 -15.72 8.55 -3.85
N SER A 89 -15.45 8.38 -5.15
CA SER A 89 -15.96 7.23 -5.90
C SER A 89 -15.35 5.93 -5.40
N LYS A 90 -14.05 5.91 -5.10
CA LYS A 90 -13.40 4.75 -4.49
C LYS A 90 -14.04 4.40 -3.14
N PHE A 91 -14.29 5.40 -2.30
CA PHE A 91 -14.97 5.21 -1.02
C PHE A 91 -16.38 4.66 -1.20
N ALA A 92 -17.17 5.24 -2.10
CA ALA A 92 -18.54 4.81 -2.36
C ALA A 92 -18.61 3.38 -2.89
N ILE A 93 -17.74 3.02 -3.87
CA ILE A 93 -17.65 1.65 -4.39
C ILE A 93 -17.32 0.68 -3.26
N ASN A 94 -16.30 0.97 -2.45
CA ASN A 94 -15.92 0.10 -1.33
C ASN A 94 -17.10 -0.16 -0.38
N ILE A 95 -17.89 0.86 -0.04
CA ILE A 95 -19.06 0.68 0.82
C ILE A 95 -20.17 -0.12 0.11
N LEU A 96 -20.50 0.24 -1.13
CA LEU A 96 -21.59 -0.39 -1.89
C LEU A 96 -21.32 -1.86 -2.22
N THR A 97 -20.05 -2.26 -2.29
CA THR A 97 -19.67 -3.67 -2.49
C THR A 97 -19.80 -4.53 -1.24
N ILE A 98 -20.04 -3.95 -0.06
CA ILE A 98 -20.26 -4.73 1.17
C ILE A 98 -21.65 -5.37 1.10
N PRO A 99 -21.77 -6.71 1.11
CA PRO A 99 -23.06 -7.36 1.13
C PRO A 99 -23.87 -6.97 2.37
N ALA A 100 -25.14 -6.64 2.20
CA ALA A 100 -26.01 -6.25 3.30
C ALA A 100 -26.38 -7.42 4.24
N ALA A 101 -26.25 -8.66 3.77
CA ALA A 101 -26.63 -9.86 4.50
C ALA A 101 -25.50 -10.90 4.50
N ALA A 102 -25.45 -11.68 5.59
CA ALA A 102 -24.52 -12.80 5.73
C ALA A 102 -25.02 -14.10 5.06
N ALA A 103 -26.17 -14.08 4.37
CA ALA A 103 -26.82 -15.27 3.82
C ALA A 103 -25.91 -16.08 2.87
N ASP A 104 -25.05 -15.42 2.10
CA ASP A 104 -24.08 -16.10 1.22
C ASP A 104 -23.00 -16.84 2.01
N CYS A 105 -22.55 -16.24 3.12
CA CYS A 105 -21.63 -16.88 4.07
C CYS A 105 -22.33 -18.04 4.77
N GLU A 106 -23.55 -17.85 5.27
CA GLU A 106 -24.36 -18.89 5.93
C GLU A 106 -24.62 -20.08 5.02
N ARG A 107 -24.94 -19.85 3.73
CA ARG A 107 -25.07 -20.89 2.72
C ARG A 107 -23.76 -21.64 2.54
N THR A 108 -22.65 -20.91 2.42
CA THR A 108 -21.32 -21.50 2.26
C THR A 108 -20.93 -22.36 3.47
N PHE A 109 -21.18 -21.89 4.69
CA PHE A 109 -20.93 -22.64 5.92
C PHE A 109 -21.83 -23.87 6.04
N SER A 110 -23.09 -23.78 5.61
CA SER A 110 -24.02 -24.91 5.61
C SER A 110 -23.55 -26.02 4.65
N GLU A 111 -23.10 -25.64 3.45
CA GLU A 111 -22.50 -26.58 2.48
C GLU A 111 -21.24 -27.26 3.06
N LEU A 112 -20.38 -26.49 3.71
CA LEU A 112 -19.17 -27.01 4.36
C LEU A 112 -19.51 -27.93 5.54
N GLY A 113 -20.58 -27.60 6.28
CA GLY A 113 -21.09 -28.40 7.38
C GLY A 113 -21.49 -29.81 6.95
N ASP A 114 -22.11 -29.96 5.78
CA ASP A 114 -22.44 -31.29 5.22
C ASP A 114 -21.18 -32.10 4.86
N MET A 115 -20.18 -31.42 4.27
CA MET A 115 -18.91 -32.06 3.89
C MET A 115 -18.09 -32.53 5.09
N LEU A 116 -18.02 -31.72 6.15
CA LEU A 116 -17.21 -32.00 7.34
C LEU A 116 -17.97 -32.88 8.35
N GLY A 117 -19.29 -32.72 8.47
CA GLY A 117 -20.13 -33.47 9.38
C GLY A 117 -20.61 -34.80 8.79
N THR A 118 -21.49 -34.73 7.79
CA THR A 118 -22.24 -35.89 7.27
C THR A 118 -21.35 -36.86 6.50
N ARG A 119 -20.40 -36.34 5.70
CA ARG A 119 -19.47 -37.16 4.91
C ARG A 119 -18.21 -37.59 5.66
N ARG A 120 -18.00 -37.10 6.91
CA ARG A 120 -16.87 -37.41 7.82
C ARG A 120 -15.49 -37.43 7.15
N LEU A 121 -15.31 -36.60 6.12
CA LEU A 121 -14.02 -36.48 5.46
C LEU A 121 -13.13 -35.69 6.42
N HIS A 122 -12.10 -36.34 6.99
CA HIS A 122 -11.07 -35.68 7.80
C HIS A 122 -10.17 -34.82 6.91
N MET A 123 -10.77 -33.86 6.20
CA MET A 123 -10.07 -32.92 5.35
C MET A 123 -9.38 -31.89 6.24
N LYS A 124 -8.10 -31.67 5.94
CA LYS A 124 -7.36 -30.62 6.61
C LYS A 124 -7.93 -29.24 6.23
N PRO A 125 -7.94 -28.24 7.14
CA PRO A 125 -8.50 -26.91 6.87
C PRO A 125 -7.94 -26.25 5.60
N GLU A 126 -6.68 -26.52 5.25
CA GLU A 126 -6.02 -25.97 4.06
C GLU A 126 -6.67 -26.51 2.76
N LEU A 127 -7.02 -27.79 2.75
CA LEU A 127 -7.70 -28.42 1.62
C LEU A 127 -9.14 -27.88 1.48
N VAL A 128 -9.82 -27.68 2.61
CA VAL A 128 -11.18 -27.11 2.62
C VAL A 128 -11.18 -25.68 2.10
N ALA A 129 -10.21 -24.86 2.52
CA ALA A 129 -10.03 -23.51 2.02
C ALA A 129 -9.75 -23.49 0.50
N ALA A 130 -8.84 -24.36 0.03
CA ALA A 130 -8.52 -24.47 -1.39
C ALA A 130 -9.73 -24.93 -2.23
N LEU A 131 -10.53 -25.88 -1.73
CA LEU A 131 -11.74 -26.33 -2.42
C LEU A 131 -12.79 -25.21 -2.50
N ARG A 132 -12.94 -24.39 -1.46
CA ARG A 132 -13.87 -23.24 -1.51
C ARG A 132 -13.37 -22.13 -2.42
N SER A 133 -12.07 -21.84 -2.44
CA SER A 133 -11.54 -20.80 -3.33
C SER A 133 -11.68 -21.15 -4.81
N LEU A 134 -11.75 -22.45 -5.15
CA LEU A 134 -11.97 -22.92 -6.52
C LEU A 134 -13.44 -22.90 -6.96
N LYS A 135 -14.38 -22.87 -6.01
CA LYS A 135 -15.83 -22.86 -6.27
C LYS A 135 -16.41 -21.44 -6.31
N SER A 136 -15.71 -20.46 -5.73
CA SER A 136 -16.07 -19.04 -5.75
C SER A 136 -15.63 -18.36 -7.03
#